data_AF-A0A8C5Y2Z7-F1
#
_entry.id   AF-A0A8C5Y2Z7-F1
#
_cell.length_a   1.000
_cell.length_b   1.000
_cell.length_c   1.000
_cell.angle_alpha   90.00
_cell.angle_beta   90.00
_cell.angle_gamma   90.00
#
_symmetry.space_group_name_H-M   'P 1'
#
loop_
_entity.id
_entity.type
_entity.pdbx_description
1 polymer ?
#
loop_
_entity_poly.entity_id
_entity_poly.type
_entity_poly.pdbx_seq_one_letter_code
_entity_poly.pdbx_strand_id
1 'polypeptide(L)'
;MSLFAGSLSQPVLTQPSSLSASPGASARLTCTLSSGFSVGSYGIAWHQQKAGSPPRYLLYYHTDSNKHQGSGVPSRFSGSKDASANAGILHVSGLQPEDEADYYCMIWDGSSKSYTVI
;
A
#
# COMPACT_ATOMS: atom_id res chain seq x y z
N MET A 1 21.39 36.85 -4.14
CA MET A 1 20.29 36.28 -3.34
C MET A 1 19.67 35.22 -4.23
N SER A 2 20.10 33.96 -4.09
CA SER A 2 19.61 32.88 -4.95
C SER A 2 18.45 32.20 -4.23
N LEU A 3 17.24 32.43 -4.73
CA LEU A 3 16.07 31.63 -4.35
C LEU A 3 16.19 30.33 -5.15
N PHE A 4 16.71 29.27 -4.52
CA PHE A 4 16.47 27.94 -5.07
C PHE A 4 14.97 27.71 -4.97
N ALA A 5 14.30 27.64 -6.11
CA ALA A 5 12.98 27.06 -6.20
C ALA A 5 13.09 25.65 -5.60
N GLY A 6 12.51 25.45 -4.42
CA GLY A 6 12.44 24.14 -3.81
C GLY A 6 11.77 23.20 -4.80
N SER A 7 12.53 22.25 -5.34
CA SER A 7 11.96 21.15 -6.10
C SER A 7 10.99 20.44 -5.17
N LEU A 8 9.69 20.49 -5.47
CA LEU A 8 8.69 19.69 -4.77
C LEU A 8 9.06 18.23 -5.06
N SER A 9 9.65 17.53 -4.09
CA SER A 9 9.92 16.11 -4.23
C SER A 9 8.59 15.36 -4.26
N GLN A 10 8.54 14.27 -5.02
CA GLN A 10 7.42 13.34 -4.98
C GLN A 10 7.70 12.24 -3.93
N PRO A 11 6.67 11.73 -3.25
CA PRO A 11 6.85 10.60 -2.35
C PRO A 11 7.24 9.35 -3.14
N VAL A 12 8.19 8.59 -2.61
CA VAL A 12 8.62 7.28 -3.15
C VAL A 12 8.11 6.17 -2.23
N LEU A 13 7.68 5.06 -2.82
CA LEU A 13 7.21 3.88 -2.10
C LEU A 13 8.23 2.74 -2.19
N THR A 14 8.41 2.01 -1.09
CA THR A 14 9.26 0.82 -1.03
C THR A 14 8.49 -0.35 -0.42
N GLN A 15 8.55 -1.52 -1.06
CA GLN A 15 8.02 -2.78 -0.55
C GLN A 15 9.15 -3.83 -0.47
N PRO A 16 9.01 -4.86 0.39
CA PRO A 16 9.84 -6.05 0.30
C PRO A 16 9.74 -6.69 -1.09
N SER A 17 10.86 -7.17 -1.63
CA SER A 17 10.90 -7.83 -2.94
C SER A 17 10.11 -9.14 -2.99
N SER A 18 10.00 -9.82 -1.86
CA SER A 18 9.20 -11.03 -1.71
C SER A 18 8.88 -11.29 -0.24
N LEU A 19 7.81 -12.05 0.00
CA LEU A 19 7.43 -12.58 1.30
C LEU A 19 6.95 -14.01 1.09
N SER A 20 7.37 -14.93 1.96
CA SER A 20 6.90 -16.31 1.94
C SER A 20 6.29 -16.67 3.29
N ALA A 21 5.17 -17.37 3.26
CA ALA A 21 4.44 -17.82 4.43
C ALA A 21 3.65 -19.08 4.11
N SER A 22 3.38 -19.91 5.13
CA SER A 22 2.64 -21.16 4.97
C SER A 22 1.14 -20.92 4.77
N PRO A 23 0.42 -21.81 4.06
CA PRO A 23 -1.04 -21.78 4.00
C PRO A 23 -1.66 -21.74 5.41
N GLY A 24 -2.70 -20.94 5.57
CA GLY A 24 -3.37 -20.70 6.86
C GLY A 24 -2.66 -19.70 7.79
N ALA A 25 -1.41 -19.33 7.52
CA ALA A 25 -0.72 -18.30 8.29
C ALA A 25 -1.24 -16.88 7.96
N SER A 26 -0.84 -15.91 8.77
CA SER A 26 -1.07 -14.50 8.49
C SER A 26 0.18 -13.87 7.87
N ALA A 27 -0.01 -13.07 6.82
CA ALA A 27 1.04 -12.26 6.21
C ALA A 27 0.80 -10.76 6.43
N ARG A 28 1.91 -10.02 6.49
CA ARG A 28 1.93 -8.55 6.61
C ARG A 28 2.84 -8.00 5.53
N LEU A 29 2.28 -7.31 4.56
CA LEU A 29 3.05 -6.63 3.52
C LEU A 29 3.16 -5.15 3.88
N THR A 30 4.37 -4.63 3.87
CA THR A 30 4.67 -3.24 4.23
C THR A 30 4.93 -2.42 2.98
N CYS A 31 4.41 -1.19 2.97
CA CYS A 31 4.64 -0.18 1.96
C CYS A 31 5.16 1.08 2.65
N THR A 32 6.46 1.30 2.59
CA THR A 32 7.14 2.40 3.30
C THR A 32 7.22 3.63 2.41
N LEU A 33 6.85 4.79 2.96
CA LEU A 33 7.04 6.07 2.28
C LEU A 33 8.44 6.62 2.56
N SER A 34 9.03 7.26 1.55
CA SER A 34 10.29 7.99 1.67
C SER A 34 10.27 9.01 2.80
N SER A 35 11.43 9.25 3.40
CA SER A 35 11.60 10.29 4.42
C SER A 35 11.22 11.67 3.87
N GLY A 36 10.72 12.54 4.75
CA GLY A 36 10.17 13.86 4.39
C GLY A 36 8.66 13.86 4.10
N PHE A 37 8.03 12.68 4.00
CA PHE A 37 6.60 12.52 3.90
C PHE A 37 6.06 11.74 5.10
N SER A 38 4.82 12.04 5.50
CA SER A 38 4.13 11.33 6.58
C SER A 38 3.02 10.46 6.00
N VAL A 39 3.08 9.16 6.26
CA VAL A 39 2.02 8.20 5.90
C VAL A 39 0.64 8.56 6.46
N GLY A 40 0.60 9.37 7.53
CA GLY A 40 -0.64 9.92 8.08
C GLY A 40 -1.42 10.76 7.06
N SER A 41 -0.72 11.49 6.18
CA SER A 41 -1.31 12.39 5.20
C SER A 41 -1.85 11.70 3.94
N TYR A 42 -1.53 10.42 3.72
CA TYR A 42 -1.86 9.71 2.48
C TYR A 42 -2.91 8.63 2.70
N GLY A 43 -3.79 8.42 1.72
CA GLY A 43 -4.55 7.17 1.63
C GLY A 43 -3.75 6.13 0.86
N ILE A 44 -3.81 4.87 1.28
CA ILE A 44 -3.04 3.79 0.67
C ILE A 44 -4.01 2.80 0.05
N ALA A 45 -3.91 2.61 -1.26
CA ALA A 45 -4.64 1.59 -2.00
C ALA A 45 -3.74 0.37 -2.23
N TRP A 46 -4.28 -0.82 -2.03
CA TRP A 46 -3.61 -2.08 -2.26
C TRP A 46 -4.22 -2.81 -3.45
N HIS A 47 -3.35 -3.36 -4.29
CA HIS A 47 -3.71 -4.15 -5.45
C HIS A 47 -3.00 -5.49 -5.42
N GLN A 48 -3.65 -6.50 -6.00
CA GLN A 48 -3.12 -7.83 -6.20
C GLN A 48 -3.06 -8.11 -7.70
N GLN A 49 -1.94 -8.61 -8.20
CA GLN A 49 -1.79 -9.03 -9.58
C GLN A 49 -1.34 -10.48 -9.65
N LYS A 50 -2.13 -11.30 -10.32
CA LYS A 50 -1.74 -12.68 -10.67
C LYS A 50 -1.05 -12.66 -12.02
N ALA A 51 -0.14 -13.62 -12.23
CA ALA A 51 0.53 -13.79 -13.52
C ALA A 51 -0.49 -13.85 -14.68
N GLY A 52 -0.28 -13.02 -15.69
CA GLY A 52 -1.17 -12.93 -16.86
C GLY A 52 -2.51 -12.21 -16.64
N SER A 53 -2.76 -11.65 -15.45
CA SER A 53 -3.97 -10.89 -15.13
C SER A 53 -3.68 -9.40 -14.91
N PRO A 54 -4.65 -8.50 -15.13
CA PRO A 54 -4.52 -7.10 -14.73
C PRO A 54 -4.51 -6.97 -13.20
N PRO A 55 -3.94 -5.88 -12.64
CA PRO A 55 -4.04 -5.59 -11.22
C PRO A 55 -5.51 -5.50 -10.76
N ARG A 56 -5.83 -6.25 -9.70
CA ARG A 56 -7.12 -6.23 -9.02
C ARG A 56 -7.02 -5.34 -7.79
N TYR A 57 -7.92 -4.37 -7.68
CA TYR A 57 -8.07 -3.56 -6.47
C TYR A 57 -8.52 -4.43 -5.29
N LEU A 58 -7.77 -4.37 -4.18
CA LEU A 58 -8.11 -5.04 -2.92
C LEU A 58 -8.83 -4.11 -1.97
N LEU A 59 -8.15 -3.06 -1.51
CA LEU A 59 -8.69 -2.16 -0.50
C LEU A 59 -7.97 -0.82 -0.48
N TYR A 60 -8.60 0.13 0.19
CA TYR A 60 -8.08 1.44 0.51
C TYR A 60 -8.13 1.65 2.02
N TYR A 61 -7.06 2.20 2.58
CA TYR A 61 -6.99 2.57 3.99
C TYR A 61 -6.39 3.96 4.16
N HIS A 62 -7.13 4.86 4.83
CA HIS A 62 -6.60 6.13 5.33
C HIS A 62 -6.70 6.20 6.85
N THR A 63 -7.89 5.96 7.39
CA THR A 63 -8.21 5.83 8.82
C THR A 63 -9.26 4.75 9.00
N ASP A 64 -9.57 4.36 10.24
CA ASP A 64 -10.65 3.40 10.50
C ASP A 64 -12.04 3.90 10.09
N SER A 65 -12.26 5.21 10.09
CA SER A 65 -13.47 5.85 9.59
C SER A 65 -13.47 6.11 8.08
N ASN A 66 -12.33 5.98 7.41
CA ASN A 66 -12.17 6.19 5.97
C ASN A 66 -11.33 5.05 5.37
N LYS A 67 -12.01 3.92 5.15
CA LYS A 67 -11.47 2.72 4.52
C LYS A 67 -12.54 2.07 3.65
N HIS A 68 -12.10 1.42 2.57
CA HIS A 68 -12.98 0.79 1.60
C HIS A 68 -12.42 -0.55 1.19
N GLN A 69 -13.26 -1.58 1.13
CA GLN A 69 -12.91 -2.90 0.62
C GLN A 69 -13.39 -3.00 -0.83
N GLY A 70 -12.60 -3.63 -1.69
CA GLY A 70 -12.97 -3.91 -3.07
C GLY A 70 -14.11 -4.92 -3.16
N SER A 71 -14.88 -4.84 -4.25
CA SER A 71 -15.97 -5.78 -4.48
C SER A 71 -15.46 -7.22 -4.57
N GLY A 72 -16.11 -8.13 -3.81
CA GLY A 72 -15.74 -9.55 -3.75
C GLY A 72 -14.36 -9.83 -3.14
N VAL A 73 -13.73 -8.84 -2.49
CA VAL A 73 -12.47 -9.05 -1.77
C VAL A 73 -12.79 -9.64 -0.38
N PRO A 74 -12.22 -10.80 -0.02
CA PRO A 74 -12.52 -11.45 1.25
C PRO A 74 -12.14 -10.61 2.46
N SER A 75 -12.90 -10.73 3.55
CA SER A 75 -12.65 -10.00 4.82
C SER A 75 -11.33 -10.33 5.49
N ARG A 76 -10.64 -11.39 5.05
CA ARG A 76 -9.28 -11.75 5.49
C ARG A 76 -8.23 -10.71 5.10
N PHE A 77 -8.53 -9.89 4.08
CA PHE A 77 -7.71 -8.74 3.70
C PHE A 77 -8.12 -7.50 4.50
N SER A 78 -7.16 -6.87 5.15
CA SER A 78 -7.37 -5.61 5.86
C SER A 78 -6.15 -4.70 5.77
N GLY A 79 -6.36 -3.39 5.93
CA GLY A 79 -5.29 -2.39 5.89
C GLY A 79 -5.08 -1.72 7.24
N SER A 80 -3.86 -1.25 7.49
CA SER A 80 -3.55 -0.33 8.58
C SER A 80 -2.37 0.58 8.21
N LYS A 81 -1.99 1.48 9.12
CA LYS A 81 -0.76 2.27 9.03
C LYS A 81 0.08 2.13 10.30
N ASP A 82 1.38 2.20 10.14
CA ASP A 82 2.36 2.33 11.20
C ASP A 82 3.08 3.66 11.03
N ALA A 83 2.74 4.62 11.89
CA ALA A 83 3.34 5.95 11.85
C ALA A 83 4.81 5.95 12.26
N SER A 84 5.24 5.01 13.11
CA SER A 84 6.63 4.91 13.55
C SER A 84 7.55 4.39 12.45
N ALA A 85 7.04 3.47 11.63
CA ALA A 85 7.72 2.94 10.45
C ALA A 85 7.48 3.76 9.17
N ASN A 86 6.66 4.81 9.23
CA ASN A 86 6.17 5.58 8.08
C ASN A 86 5.60 4.70 6.95
N ALA A 87 4.80 3.68 7.31
CA ALA A 87 4.41 2.62 6.40
C ALA A 87 2.90 2.31 6.43
N GLY A 88 2.36 1.96 5.27
CA GLY A 88 1.11 1.22 5.14
C GLY A 88 1.33 -0.27 5.33
N ILE A 89 0.32 -0.95 5.85
CA ILE A 89 0.37 -2.40 6.06
C ILE A 89 -0.88 -3.04 5.46
N LEU A 90 -0.69 -4.02 4.58
CA LEU A 90 -1.72 -4.98 4.19
C LEU A 90 -1.59 -6.21 5.08
N HIS A 91 -2.67 -6.57 5.74
CA HIS A 91 -2.79 -7.80 6.51
C HIS A 91 -3.63 -8.79 5.71
N VAL A 92 -3.12 -10.01 5.58
CA VAL A 92 -3.83 -11.14 4.98
C VAL A 92 -3.84 -12.26 6.01
N SER A 93 -4.99 -12.54 6.60
CA SER A 93 -5.13 -13.66 7.55
C SER A 93 -5.55 -14.93 6.84
N GLY A 94 -5.12 -16.10 7.32
CA GLY A 94 -5.56 -17.37 6.75
C GLY A 94 -5.21 -17.52 5.27
N LEU A 95 -3.94 -17.36 4.92
CA LEU A 95 -3.44 -17.42 3.54
C LEU A 95 -3.95 -18.65 2.80
N GLN A 96 -4.42 -18.42 1.58
CA GLN A 96 -4.88 -19.47 0.67
C GLN A 96 -3.94 -19.55 -0.54
N PRO A 97 -3.88 -20.70 -1.25
CA PRO A 97 -3.06 -20.81 -2.48
C PRO A 97 -3.36 -19.71 -3.51
N GLU A 98 -4.61 -19.24 -3.56
CA GLU A 98 -5.02 -18.18 -4.47
C GLU A 98 -4.49 -16.79 -4.10
N ASP A 99 -3.89 -16.64 -2.92
CA ASP A 99 -3.26 -15.40 -2.45
C ASP A 99 -1.83 -15.24 -2.97
N GLU A 100 -1.26 -16.26 -3.62
CA GLU A 100 0.02 -16.17 -4.30
C GLU A 100 -0.10 -15.24 -5.52
N ALA A 101 0.57 -14.09 -5.44
CA ALA A 101 0.46 -12.99 -6.39
C ALA A 101 1.53 -11.92 -6.10
N ASP A 102 1.71 -11.02 -7.06
CA ASP A 102 2.37 -9.75 -6.82
C ASP A 102 1.40 -8.78 -6.15
N TYR A 103 1.90 -7.96 -5.23
CA TYR A 103 1.10 -6.98 -4.50
C TYR A 103 1.71 -5.60 -4.60
N TYR A 104 0.87 -4.62 -4.89
CA TYR A 104 1.31 -3.24 -5.10
C TYR A 104 0.52 -2.28 -4.23
N CYS A 105 1.23 -1.39 -3.55
CA CYS A 105 0.65 -0.24 -2.90
C CYS A 105 0.69 0.98 -3.81
N MET A 106 -0.31 1.84 -3.65
CA MET A 106 -0.43 3.10 -4.33
C MET A 106 -0.87 4.18 -3.35
N ILE A 107 -0.31 5.38 -3.50
CA ILE A 107 -0.77 6.59 -2.81
C ILE A 107 -1.20 7.65 -3.83
N TRP A 108 -2.11 8.52 -3.41
CA TRP A 108 -2.49 9.72 -4.15
C TRP A 108 -1.97 10.95 -3.42
N ASP A 109 -1.12 11.73 -4.10
CA ASP A 109 -0.70 13.03 -3.62
C ASP A 109 -1.61 14.11 -4.19
N GLY A 110 -2.50 14.62 -3.34
CA GLY A 110 -3.44 15.68 -3.70
C GLY A 110 -2.78 17.02 -4.01
N SER A 111 -1.54 17.27 -3.54
CA SER A 111 -0.82 18.51 -3.78
C SER A 111 -0.27 18.58 -5.22
N SER A 112 0.29 17.46 -5.69
CA SER A 112 0.81 17.31 -7.05
C SER A 112 -0.21 16.71 -8.03
N LYS A 113 -1.39 16.29 -7.53
CA LYS A 113 -2.43 15.55 -8.28
C LYS A 113 -1.85 14.34 -9.02
N SER A 114 -1.00 13.57 -8.35
CA SER A 114 -0.30 12.44 -8.95
C SER A 114 -0.45 11.17 -8.12
N TYR A 115 -0.41 10.02 -8.82
CA TYR A 115 -0.34 8.70 -8.20
C TYR A 115 1.12 8.27 -8.11
N THR A 116 1.51 7.75 -6.95
CA THR A 116 2.76 6.98 -6.82
C THR A 116 2.39 5.51 -6.62
N VAL A 117 2.95 4.65 -7.44
CA VAL A 117 2.83 3.18 -7.42
C VAL A 117 4.24 2.61 -7.38
N ILE A 118 4.43 1.45 -6.75
CA ILE A 118 5.67 0.67 -6.84
C ILE A 118 5.58 -0.41 -7.92
#